data_AF-A0ABD0NTV1-F1
#
_entry.id   AF-A0ABD0NTV1-F1
#
_cell.length_a   1.000
_cell.length_b   1.000
_cell.length_c   1.000
_cell.angle_alpha   90.00
_cell.angle_beta   90.00
_cell.angle_gamma   90.00
#
_symmetry.space_group_name_H-M   'P 1'
#
loop_
_entity.id
_entity.type
_entity.pdbx_description
1 polymer ?
#
loop_
_entity_poly.entity_id
_entity_poly.type
_entity_poly.pdbx_seq_one_letter_code
_entity_poly.pdbx_strand_id
1 'polypeptide(L)' 'VCLGEQLARMELFLFFVSLFRKFRFSAPEGEKLNLDGVIGVTRTPHPFKIHATTR' A
#
# COMPACT_ATOMS: atom_id res chain seq x y z
N VAL A 1 -12.01 17.80 9.35
CA VAL A 1 -13.06 16.76 9.27
C VAL A 1 -13.09 16.23 7.85
N CYS A 2 -13.08 14.91 7.65
CA CYS A 2 -13.14 14.29 6.32
C CYS A 2 -14.52 13.65 6.11
N LEU A 3 -15.27 14.12 5.11
CA LEU A 3 -16.61 13.59 4.79
C LEU A 3 -16.58 12.10 4.45
N GLY A 4 -15.48 11.62 3.84
CA GLY A 4 -15.32 10.24 3.40
C GLY A 4 -14.69 9.30 4.44
N GLU A 5 -14.47 9.73 5.69
CA GLU A 5 -13.67 8.97 6.66
C GLU A 5 -14.18 7.54 6.90
N GLN A 6 -15.48 7.37 7.12
CA GLN A 6 -16.07 6.06 7.37
C GLN A 6 -15.95 5.13 6.15
N LEU A 7 -16.18 5.65 4.95
CA LEU A 7 -16.04 4.88 3.72
C LEU A 7 -14.57 4.48 3.50
N ALA A 8 -13.63 5.41 3.66
CA ALA A 8 -12.19 5.15 3.51
C ALA A 8 -11.71 4.05 4.47
N ARG A 9 -12.18 4.05 5.73
CA ARG A 9 -11.84 2.99 6.70
C ARG A 9 -12.32 1.62 6.26
N MET A 10 -13.56 1.53 5.74
CA MET A 10 -14.10 0.27 5.23
C MET A 10 -13.34 -0.23 4.00
N GLU A 11 -13.06 0.65 3.04
CA GLU A 11 -12.33 0.30 1.82
C GLU A 11 -10.91 -0.18 2.13
N LEU A 12 -10.17 0.55 2.98
CA LEU A 12 -8.82 0.15 3.39
C LEU A 12 -8.84 -1.24 4.05
N PHE A 13 -9.76 -1.47 5.00
CA PHE A 13 -9.86 -2.76 5.68
C PHE A 13 -10.16 -3.91 4.71
N LEU A 14 -11.21 -3.77 3.89
CA LEU A 14 -11.61 -4.83 2.96
C LEU A 14 -10.55 -5.10 1.90
N PHE A 15 -9.90 -4.05 1.38
CA PHE A 15 -8.86 -4.18 0.37
C PHE A 15 -7.62 -4.88 0.94
N PHE A 16 -7.06 -4.38 2.05
CA PHE A 16 -5.85 -4.97 2.63
C PHE A 16 -6.06 -6.39 3.15
N VAL A 17 -7.17 -6.66 3.83
CA VAL A 17 -7.47 -8.03 4.30
C VAL A 17 -7.62 -8.99 3.13
N SER A 18 -8.34 -8.61 2.08
CA SER A 18 -8.53 -9.46 0.90
C SER A 18 -7.20 -9.74 0.20
N LEU A 19 -6.35 -8.72 0.05
CA LEU A 19 -5.02 -8.87 -0.55
C LEU A 19 -4.11 -9.76 0.29
N PHE A 20 -3.98 -9.51 1.60
CA PHE A 20 -3.08 -10.27 2.47
C PHE A 20 -3.54 -11.70 2.74
N ARG A 21 -4.85 -11.96 2.62
CA ARG A 21 -5.40 -13.32 2.67
C ARG A 21 -5.03 -14.13 1.43
N LYS A 22 -4.96 -13.51 0.25
CA LYS A 22 -4.71 -14.20 -1.03
C LYS A 22 -3.24 -14.23 -1.43
N PHE A 23 -2.49 -13.18 -1.11
CA PHE A 23 -1.13 -12.99 -1.58
C PHE A 23 -0.14 -12.82 -0.42
N ARG A 24 1.10 -13.23 -0.67
CA ARG A 24 2.27 -12.83 0.10
C ARG A 24 3.01 -11.74 -0.68
N PHE A 25 3.32 -10.65 0.01
CA PHE A 25 4.05 -9.52 -0.57
C PHE A 25 5.50 -9.53 -0.10
N SER A 26 6.43 -9.23 -1.01
CA SER A 26 7.84 -9.02 -0.71
C SER A 26 8.46 -7.98 -1.63
N ALA A 27 9.55 -7.35 -1.19
CA ALA A 27 10.37 -6.55 -2.07
C ALA A 27 11.09 -7.44 -3.11
N PRO A 28 11.36 -6.94 -4.32
CA PRO A 28 12.31 -7.57 -5.23
C PRO A 28 13.69 -7.72 -4.57
N GLU A 29 14.43 -8.77 -4.94
CA GLU A 29 15.76 -9.02 -4.37
C GLU A 29 16.74 -7.87 -4.69
N GLY A 30 17.50 -7.45 -3.69
CA GLY A 30 18.51 -6.40 -3.82
C GLY A 30 17.96 -4.96 -3.92
N GLU A 31 16.64 -4.77 -3.89
CA GLU A 31 16.04 -3.44 -4.00
C GLU A 31 16.02 -2.72 -2.63
N LYS A 32 16.63 -1.53 -2.55
CA LYS A 32 16.51 -0.65 -1.39
C LYS A 32 15.35 0.32 -1.61
N LEU A 33 14.30 0.18 -0.81
CA LEU A 33 13.15 1.09 -0.87
C LEU A 33 13.52 2.44 -0.25
N ASN A 34 13.24 3.52 -0.99
CA ASN A 34 13.28 4.86 -0.42
C ASN A 34 12.01 5.10 0.41
N LEU A 35 12.18 5.35 1.72
CA LEU A 35 11.08 5.58 2.66
C LEU A 35 10.74 7.08 2.83
N ASP A 36 11.51 7.95 2.18
CA ASP A 36 11.16 9.36 2.07
C ASP A 36 9.86 9.50 1.26
N GLY A 37 9.03 10.47 1.65
CA GLY A 37 7.79 10.75 0.94
C GLY A 37 7.99 11.87 -0.07
N VAL A 38 7.37 11.72 -1.24
CA VAL A 38 7.17 12.84 -2.16
C VAL A 38 6.04 13.71 -1.62
N ILE A 39 6.33 14.99 -1.34
CA ILE A 39 5.36 15.94 -0.78
C ILE A 39 4.65 16.68 -1.93
N GLY A 40 3.33 16.57 -1.98
CA GLY A 40 2.45 17.35 -2.84
C GLY A 40 1.15 17.69 -2.11
N VAL A 41 0.00 17.62 -2.79
CA VAL A 41 -1.32 17.73 -2.14
C VAL A 41 -1.53 16.62 -1.09
N THR A 42 -0.94 15.45 -1.33
CA THR A 42 -0.83 14.34 -0.37
C THR A 42 0.63 13.89 -0.29
N ARG A 43 0.96 13.07 0.71
CA ARG A 43 2.28 12.41 0.81
C ARG A 43 2.22 11.05 0.15
N THR A 44 3.01 10.84 -0.90
CA THR A 44 3.06 9.58 -1.66
C THR A 44 4.45 8.96 -1.59
N PRO A 45 4.59 7.63 -1.75
CA PRO A 45 5.90 7.00 -1.88
C PRO A 45 6.55 7.37 -3.22
N HIS A 46 7.87 7.22 -3.32
CA HIS A 46 8.55 7.13 -4.61
C HIS A 46 8.08 5.89 -5.39
N PRO A 47 8.08 5.88 -6.73
CA PRO A 47 7.73 4.68 -7.51
C PRO A 47 8.59 3.47 -7.09
N PHE A 48 7.93 2.35 -6.78
CA PHE A 48 8.58 1.11 -6.35
C PHE A 48 7.86 -0.12 -6.94
N LYS A 49 8.55 -1.26 -6.96
CA LYS A 49 7.99 -2.54 -7.37
C LYS A 49 7.79 -3.44 -6.16
N ILE A 50 6.84 -4.36 -6.27
CA ILE A 50 6.58 -5.41 -5.27
C ILE A 50 6.35 -6.73 -5.99
N HIS A 51 6.77 -7.82 -5.36
CA HIS A 51 6.35 -9.15 -5.75
C HIS A 51 5.09 -9.52 -4.96
N ALA A 52 4.05 -9.97 -5.67
CA ALA A 52 2.84 -10.52 -5.09
C ALA A 52 2.71 -11.97 -5.56
N THR A 53 2.94 -12.93 -4.65
CA THR A 53 2.80 -14.35 -4.95
C THR A 53 1.54 -14.89 -4.29
N THR A 54 0.79 -15.72 -4.99
CA THR A 54 -0.40 -16.39 -4.40
C THR A 54 0.05 -17.27 -3.25
N ARG A 55 -0.71 -17.26 -2.16
CA ARG A 55 -0.51 -18.16 -1.01
C ARG A 55 -0.92 -19.59 -1.34
#